data_AF-A0A7C6EQI0-F1
#
_entry.id   AF-A0A7C6EQI0-F1
#
_cell.length_a   1.000
_cell.length_b   1.000
_cell.length_c   1.000
_cell.angle_alpha   90.00
_cell.angle_beta   90.00
_cell.angle_gamma   90.00
#
_symmetry.space_group_name_H-M   'P 1'
#
loop_
_entity.id
_entity.type
_entity.pdbx_description
1 polymer ?
#
loop_
_entity_poly.entity_id
_entity_poly.type
_entity_poly.pdbx_seq_one_letter_code
_entity_poly.pdbx_strand_id
1 'polypeptide(L)'
;MIGEVPPRDYVERLLRQWLLKLLGNTGLVALEYQLRKVLGKSPYQVFYENPNDLYNAFRTIFGEGAEALLRVLFSTMIREGAIDAPSPDEILVLMRRNDEDARKALLKMLRPSWV
;
A
#
# COMPACT_ATOMS: atom_id res chain seq x y z
N MET A 1 -15.67 2.55 -15.57
CA MET A 1 -16.37 1.80 -14.50
C MET A 1 -15.70 2.15 -13.19
N ILE A 2 -16.45 2.68 -12.21
CA ILE A 2 -15.92 2.85 -10.85
C ILE A 2 -15.99 1.45 -10.23
N GLY A 3 -14.84 0.80 -10.03
CA GLY A 3 -14.79 -0.54 -9.43
C GLY A 3 -15.41 -0.56 -8.03
N GLU A 4 -15.85 -1.73 -7.59
CA GLU A 4 -16.20 -1.96 -6.18
C GLU A 4 -14.94 -1.97 -5.32
N VAL A 5 -15.07 -1.64 -4.04
CA VAL A 5 -13.94 -1.77 -3.09
C VAL A 5 -13.63 -3.26 -2.96
N PRO A 6 -12.40 -3.71 -3.28
CA PRO A 6 -12.07 -5.12 -3.19
C PRO A 6 -12.15 -5.64 -1.75
N PRO A 7 -12.40 -6.94 -1.54
CA PRO A 7 -12.38 -7.54 -0.21
C PRO A 7 -11.05 -7.30 0.51
N ARG A 8 -11.11 -7.11 1.83
CA ARG A 8 -9.95 -6.81 2.68
C ARG A 8 -8.84 -7.84 2.53
N ASP A 9 -9.17 -9.12 2.59
CA ASP A 9 -8.23 -10.23 2.50
C ASP A 9 -7.47 -10.25 1.15
N TYR A 10 -8.14 -9.87 0.07
CA TYR A 10 -7.52 -9.71 -1.24
C TYR A 10 -6.48 -8.58 -1.22
N VAL A 11 -6.86 -7.40 -0.71
CA VAL A 11 -5.97 -6.23 -0.62
C VAL A 11 -4.75 -6.53 0.25
N GLU A 12 -4.96 -7.20 1.39
CA GLU A 12 -3.87 -7.58 2.29
C GLU A 12 -2.87 -8.53 1.62
N ARG A 13 -3.37 -9.58 0.94
CA ARG A 13 -2.52 -10.52 0.20
C ARG A 13 -1.75 -9.83 -0.92
N LEU A 14 -2.42 -8.98 -1.69
CA LEU A 14 -1.82 -8.25 -2.81
C LEU A 14 -0.65 -7.41 -2.32
N LEU A 15 -0.87 -6.53 -1.33
CA LEU A 15 0.18 -5.65 -0.83
C LEU A 15 1.36 -6.45 -0.25
N ARG A 16 1.07 -7.54 0.48
CA ARG A 16 2.11 -8.42 1.01
C ARG A 16 2.93 -9.08 -0.10
N GLN A 17 2.30 -9.57 -1.16
CA GLN A 17 2.99 -10.19 -2.29
C GLN A 17 3.92 -9.20 -3.02
N TRP A 18 3.49 -7.95 -3.18
CA TRP A 18 4.33 -6.93 -3.82
C TRP A 18 5.52 -6.51 -2.99
N LEU A 19 5.32 -6.36 -1.67
CA LEU A 19 6.44 -6.11 -0.76
C LEU A 19 7.39 -7.31 -0.67
N LEU A 20 6.86 -8.55 -0.70
CA LEU A 20 7.68 -9.76 -0.79
C LEU A 20 8.53 -9.77 -2.07
N LYS A 21 7.92 -9.44 -3.21
CA LYS A 21 8.60 -9.37 -4.50
C LYS A 21 9.70 -8.30 -4.52
N LEU A 22 9.45 -7.15 -3.91
CA LEU A 22 10.39 -6.03 -3.88
C LEU A 22 11.57 -6.25 -2.93
N LEU A 23 11.32 -6.82 -1.74
CA LEU A 23 12.29 -6.86 -0.64
C LEU A 23 12.90 -8.24 -0.40
N GLY A 24 12.33 -9.29 -1.00
CA GLY A 24 12.59 -10.67 -0.62
C GLY A 24 12.08 -11.00 0.78
N ASN A 25 12.20 -12.27 1.17
CA ASN A 25 11.62 -12.76 2.43
C ASN A 25 12.23 -12.08 3.67
N THR A 26 13.56 -11.97 3.75
CA THR A 26 14.25 -11.36 4.89
C THR A 26 13.91 -9.88 5.03
N GLY A 27 13.92 -9.13 3.93
CA GLY A 27 13.56 -7.71 3.93
C GLY A 27 12.11 -7.49 4.32
N LEU A 28 11.19 -8.33 3.83
CA LEU A 28 9.78 -8.26 4.21
C LEU A 28 9.57 -8.49 5.71
N VAL A 29 10.17 -9.52 6.28
CA VAL A 29 10.03 -9.84 7.71
C VAL A 29 10.55 -8.68 8.58
N ALA A 30 11.69 -8.09 8.22
CA ALA A 30 12.24 -6.94 8.93
C ALA A 30 11.30 -5.72 8.85
N LEU A 31 10.77 -5.42 7.65
CA LEU A 31 9.82 -4.33 7.47
C LEU A 31 8.51 -4.56 8.23
N GLU A 32 7.92 -5.76 8.12
CA GLU A 32 6.69 -6.14 8.84
C GLU A 32 6.87 -5.97 10.35
N TYR A 33 8.03 -6.37 10.89
CA TYR A 33 8.35 -6.20 12.31
C TYR A 33 8.39 -4.71 12.72
N GLN A 34 9.10 -3.87 11.97
CA GLN A 34 9.19 -2.43 12.27
C GLN A 34 7.82 -1.74 12.16
N LEU A 35 7.07 -2.04 11.11
CA LEU A 35 5.72 -1.48 10.92
C LEU A 35 4.77 -1.90 12.04
N ARG A 36 4.78 -3.18 12.44
CA ARG A 36 3.96 -3.66 13.57
C ARG A 36 4.35 -2.98 14.88
N LYS A 37 5.64 -2.71 15.11
CA LYS A 37 6.11 -1.97 16.29
C LYS A 37 5.55 -0.54 16.34
N VAL A 38 5.41 0.12 15.18
CA VAL A 38 4.85 1.47 15.08
C VAL A 38 3.32 1.47 15.14
N LEU A 39 2.67 0.54 14.44
CA LEU A 39 1.22 0.52 14.22
C LEU A 39 0.43 -0.27 15.27
N GLY A 40 1.07 -1.18 16.02
CA GLY A 40 0.42 -2.08 16.97
C GLY A 40 -0.45 -3.17 16.33
N LYS A 41 -0.57 -3.21 15.00
CA LYS A 41 -1.38 -4.18 14.23
C LYS A 41 -0.75 -4.47 12.86
N SER A 42 -1.39 -5.35 12.09
CA SER A 42 -0.92 -5.72 10.75
C SER A 42 -0.84 -4.48 9.83
N PRO A 43 0.30 -4.22 9.15
CA PRO A 43 0.41 -3.10 8.21
C PRO A 43 -0.53 -3.24 7.02
N TYR A 44 -0.88 -4.46 6.64
CA TYR A 44 -1.80 -4.75 5.53
C TYR A 44 -3.24 -4.41 5.90
N GLN A 45 -3.63 -4.73 7.14
CA GLN A 45 -4.90 -4.29 7.71
C GLN A 45 -4.97 -2.77 7.76
N VAL A 46 -3.89 -2.13 8.21
CA VAL A 46 -3.80 -0.67 8.30
C VAL A 46 -3.95 -0.05 6.92
N PHE A 47 -3.29 -0.58 5.89
CA PHE A 47 -3.47 -0.09 4.52
C PHE A 47 -4.94 -0.11 4.09
N TYR A 48 -5.67 -1.19 4.38
CA TYR A 48 -7.07 -1.30 4.01
C TYR A 48 -7.99 -0.35 4.80
N GLU A 49 -7.74 -0.19 6.11
CA GLU A 49 -8.59 0.61 7.01
C GLU A 49 -8.28 2.11 6.96
N ASN A 50 -6.99 2.45 7.00
CA ASN A 50 -6.47 3.81 7.00
C ASN A 50 -5.07 3.88 6.33
N PRO A 51 -5.01 4.11 5.00
CA PRO A 51 -3.76 4.27 4.26
C PRO A 51 -2.84 5.37 4.80
N ASN A 52 -3.40 6.39 5.48
CA ASN A 52 -2.64 7.48 6.08
C ASN A 52 -1.74 7.01 7.22
N ASP A 53 -2.26 6.14 8.07
CA ASP A 53 -1.49 5.57 9.18
C ASP A 53 -0.32 4.75 8.65
N LEU A 54 -0.53 3.99 7.57
CA LEU A 54 0.57 3.26 6.92
C LEU A 54 1.60 4.23 6.34
N TYR A 55 1.17 5.27 5.62
CA TYR A 55 2.08 6.29 5.08
C TYR A 55 2.94 6.91 6.18
N ASN A 56 2.32 7.30 7.30
CA ASN A 56 3.01 7.90 8.44
C ASN A 56 3.97 6.90 9.10
N ALA A 57 3.60 5.62 9.20
CA ALA A 57 4.51 4.59 9.73
C ALA A 57 5.77 4.41 8.85
N PHE A 58 5.63 4.44 7.52
CA PHE A 58 6.79 4.47 6.62
C PHE A 58 7.65 5.72 6.84
N ARG A 59 7.03 6.90 7.01
CA ARG A 59 7.75 8.15 7.34
C ARG A 59 8.48 8.06 8.68
N THR A 60 7.90 7.43 9.70
CA THR A 60 8.55 7.21 11.00
C THR A 60 9.78 6.31 10.88
N ILE A 61 9.74 5.27 10.05
CA ILE A 61 10.85 4.30 9.92
C ILE A 61 11.96 4.84 9.01
N PHE A 62 11.60 5.42 7.86
CA PHE A 62 12.54 5.74 6.79
C PHE A 62 12.80 7.24 6.60
N GLY A 63 12.11 8.10 7.36
CA GLY A 63 12.23 9.56 7.22
C GLY A 63 11.95 10.02 5.80
N GLU A 64 12.88 10.79 5.24
CA GLU A 64 12.83 11.32 3.87
C GLU A 64 12.81 10.23 2.79
N GLY A 65 13.39 9.06 3.06
CA GLY A 65 13.42 7.94 2.12
C GLY A 65 12.08 7.20 1.94
N ALA A 66 11.09 7.45 2.80
CA ALA A 66 9.81 6.75 2.79
C ALA A 66 9.05 6.91 1.47
N GLU A 67 8.97 8.13 0.94
CA GLU A 67 8.25 8.40 -0.30
C GLU A 67 8.93 7.72 -1.48
N ALA A 68 10.26 7.70 -1.54
CA ALA A 68 11.00 7.02 -2.60
C ALA A 68 10.69 5.51 -2.60
N LEU A 69 10.69 4.87 -1.42
CA LEU A 69 10.37 3.44 -1.29
C LEU A 69 8.93 3.15 -1.73
N LEU A 70 7.95 3.95 -1.29
CA LEU A 70 6.55 3.79 -1.69
C LEU A 70 6.36 4.06 -3.19
N ARG A 71 7.04 5.06 -3.76
CA ARG A 71 7.04 5.32 -5.22
C ARG A 71 7.54 4.10 -5.99
N VAL A 72 8.63 3.48 -5.55
CA VAL A 72 9.16 2.26 -6.20
C VAL A 72 8.15 1.12 -6.13
N LEU A 73 7.55 0.87 -4.96
CA LEU A 73 6.51 -0.14 -4.79
C LEU A 73 5.34 0.08 -5.76
N PHE A 74 4.73 1.25 -5.72
CA PHE A 74 3.54 1.54 -6.52
C PHE A 74 3.84 1.68 -8.01
N SER A 75 5.00 2.20 -8.39
CA SER A 75 5.44 2.21 -9.80
C SER A 75 5.54 0.79 -10.34
N THR A 76 6.06 -0.14 -9.54
CA THR A 76 6.16 -1.55 -9.92
C THR A 76 4.77 -2.18 -10.07
N MET A 77 3.86 -1.91 -9.12
CA MET A 77 2.48 -2.40 -9.17
C MET A 77 1.70 -1.87 -10.38
N ILE A 78 1.87 -0.59 -10.74
CA ILE A 78 1.25 0.02 -11.93
C ILE A 78 1.80 -0.62 -13.20
N ARG A 79 3.13 -0.69 -13.33
CA ARG A 79 3.80 -1.26 -14.53
C ARG A 79 3.36 -2.69 -14.81
N GLU A 80 3.09 -3.46 -13.78
CA GLU A 80 2.67 -4.85 -13.87
C GLU A 80 1.15 -5.05 -13.83
N GLY A 81 0.37 -3.95 -13.88
CA GLY A 81 -1.08 -4.00 -14.04
C GLY A 81 -1.88 -4.36 -12.79
N ALA A 82 -1.26 -4.39 -11.60
CA ALA A 82 -1.96 -4.64 -10.34
C ALA A 82 -2.74 -3.42 -9.82
N ILE A 83 -2.36 -2.22 -10.25
CA ILE A 83 -3.05 -0.97 -9.93
C ILE A 83 -3.37 -0.22 -11.22
N ASP A 84 -4.60 0.24 -11.33
CA ASP A 84 -5.06 1.18 -12.34
C ASP A 84 -4.96 2.62 -11.82
N ALA A 85 -3.76 3.18 -11.90
CA ALA A 85 -3.49 4.55 -11.52
C ALA A 85 -2.54 5.19 -12.54
N PRO A 86 -2.68 6.48 -12.84
CA PRO A 86 -1.84 7.14 -13.84
C PRO A 86 -0.42 7.40 -13.32
N SER A 87 -0.21 7.46 -12.00
CA SER A 87 1.12 7.61 -11.41
C SER A 87 1.18 7.10 -9.96
N PRO A 88 2.37 6.73 -9.45
CA PRO A 88 2.58 6.47 -8.02
C PRO A 88 2.26 7.68 -7.15
N ASP A 89 2.38 8.90 -7.68
CA ASP A 89 2.19 10.13 -6.92
C ASP A 89 0.73 10.37 -6.58
N GLU A 90 -0.18 10.00 -7.47
CA GLU A 90 -1.61 10.04 -7.19
C GLU A 90 -1.99 9.10 -6.03
N ILE A 91 -1.40 7.91 -6.01
CA ILE A 91 -1.57 6.95 -4.90
C ILE A 91 -1.04 7.56 -3.60
N LEU A 92 0.15 8.17 -3.61
CA LEU A 92 0.70 8.83 -2.42
C LEU A 92 -0.17 9.99 -1.94
N VAL A 93 -0.72 10.79 -2.85
CA VAL A 93 -1.68 11.86 -2.51
C VAL A 93 -2.90 11.27 -1.81
N LEU A 94 -3.47 10.18 -2.33
CA LEU A 94 -4.61 9.51 -1.69
C LEU A 94 -4.25 8.90 -0.33
N MET A 95 -3.07 8.30 -0.19
CA MET A 95 -2.60 7.79 1.10
C MET A 95 -2.44 8.91 2.14
N ARG A 96 -1.97 10.08 1.73
CA ARG A 96 -1.78 11.23 2.63
C ARG A 96 -3.09 11.87 3.09
N ARG A 97 -4.19 11.59 2.41
CA ARG A 97 -5.51 12.09 2.77
C ARG A 97 -6.12 11.19 3.84
N ASN A 98 -6.49 11.78 4.97
CA ASN A 98 -7.12 11.07 6.09
C ASN A 98 -8.65 11.15 5.99
N ASP A 99 -9.20 10.76 4.83
CA ASP A 99 -10.63 10.80 4.55
C ASP A 99 -11.13 9.55 3.83
N GLU A 100 -12.40 9.23 4.05
CA GLU A 100 -13.06 8.00 3.57
C GLU A 100 -13.11 7.92 2.04
N ASP A 101 -13.27 9.06 1.37
CA ASP A 101 -13.35 9.11 -0.09
C ASP A 101 -12.00 8.82 -0.72
N ALA A 102 -10.91 9.36 -0.16
CA ALA A 102 -9.56 9.07 -0.60
C ALA A 102 -9.21 7.60 -0.38
N ARG A 103 -9.58 7.01 0.77
CA ARG A 103 -9.41 5.57 1.01
C ARG A 103 -10.16 4.75 -0.04
N LYS A 104 -11.44 5.02 -0.26
CA LYS A 104 -12.24 4.30 -1.25
C LYS A 104 -11.67 4.46 -2.66
N ALA A 105 -11.27 5.66 -3.05
CA ALA A 105 -10.65 5.92 -4.35
C ALA A 105 -9.38 5.07 -4.52
N LEU A 106 -8.50 5.06 -3.52
CA LEU A 106 -7.28 4.25 -3.53
C LEU A 106 -7.57 2.75 -3.68
N LEU A 107 -8.51 2.22 -2.88
CA LEU A 107 -8.81 0.79 -2.91
C LEU A 107 -9.44 0.37 -4.25
N LYS A 108 -10.23 1.24 -4.89
CA LYS A 108 -10.84 0.98 -6.20
C LYS A 108 -9.83 0.99 -7.36
N MET A 109 -8.65 1.57 -7.17
CA MET A 109 -7.56 1.48 -8.15
C MET A 109 -6.93 0.08 -8.18
N LEU A 110 -7.05 -0.70 -7.10
CA LEU A 110 -6.51 -2.06 -7.05
C LEU A 110 -7.35 -2.96 -7.95
N ARG A 111 -6.73 -3.57 -8.96
CA ARG A 111 -7.43 -4.47 -9.88
C ARG A 111 -7.52 -5.86 -9.29
N PRO A 112 -8.71 -6.36 -8.88
CA PRO A 112 -8.85 -7.78 -8.58
C PRO A 112 -8.43 -8.58 -9.80
N SER A 113 -7.42 -9.44 -9.62
CA SER A 113 -6.97 -10.37 -10.63
C SER A 113 -8.07 -11.41 -10.83
N TRP A 114 -9.07 -11.09 -11.64
CA TRP A 114 -9.87 -12.11 -12.31
C TRP A 114 -9.03 -12.56 -13.51
N VAL A 115 -8.21 -13.58 -13.27
CA VAL A 115 -7.72 -14.45 -14.35
C VAL A 115 -8.85 -15.38 -14.74
#